data_AF-A0A5R8QD80-F1
#
_entry.id   AF-A0A5R8QD80-F1
#
_cell.length_a   1.000
_cell.length_b   1.000
_cell.length_c   1.000
_cell.angle_alpha   90.00
_cell.angle_beta   90.00
_cell.angle_gamma   90.00
#
_symmetry.space_group_name_H-M   'P 1'
#
loop_
_entity.id
_entity.type
_entity.pdbx_description
1 polymer ?
#
loop_
_entity_poly.entity_id
_entity_poly.type
_entity_poly.pdbx_seq_one_letter_code
_entity_poly.pdbx_strand_id
1 'polypeptide(L)'
;MALSFNANGPVAVARSLSPEEWKAQASFALDKDAADKLPAGARAKFLALRNELAEARAVLTVPREKLAEAREKRDKVRLRLESLRRNGMHEGHPAFDAEKEVFDRLSAEVKLASDEYSRRSAAIGPIGEQIRRLEAYTASLPLSVGMAPAVAVKLPKGASIVAAIVQAREKIQEHRDAIQAAIDAPCTSADVKKRMRAQIEELAESGRPSVQGAVDFGERIKFPTTPAEVFVESKRGHADVSDAIGLVAWLFKDQLIAALDGALADVADDASALTADERRRRVADAKKQLLEAERIEEALIEQARQSGLTIGRRHDADPRAILQLSDSAPEVRDD
;
A
#
# COMPACT_ATOMS: atom_id res chain seq x y z
N MET A 1 -12.18 -21.86 -2.49
CA MET A 1 -11.57 -21.85 -3.84
C MET A 1 -10.24 -21.12 -3.75
N ALA A 2 -9.15 -21.86 -3.53
CA ALA A 2 -7.80 -21.33 -3.64
C ALA A 2 -7.36 -21.50 -5.09
N LEU A 3 -7.04 -20.41 -5.79
CA LEU A 3 -6.43 -20.46 -7.11
C LEU A 3 -5.00 -21.00 -6.93
N SER A 4 -4.79 -22.28 -7.24
CA SER A 4 -3.46 -22.87 -7.36
C SER A 4 -2.78 -22.28 -8.59
N PHE A 5 -1.99 -21.23 -8.39
CA PHE A 5 -1.08 -20.71 -9.40
C PHE A 5 0.11 -21.65 -9.53
N ASN A 6 0.18 -22.38 -10.63
CA ASN A 6 1.31 -23.24 -10.97
C ASN A 6 2.52 -22.36 -11.35
N ALA A 7 3.37 -22.04 -10.35
CA ALA A 7 4.51 -21.13 -10.47
C ALA A 7 5.83 -21.81 -10.91
N ASN A 8 5.78 -22.94 -11.62
CA ASN A 8 6.97 -23.62 -12.15
C ASN A 8 7.30 -23.15 -13.58
N GLY A 9 7.57 -21.85 -13.72
CA GLY A 9 8.35 -21.36 -14.86
C GLY A 9 9.81 -21.80 -14.73
N PRO A 10 10.57 -21.92 -15.85
CA PRO A 10 11.99 -22.23 -15.78
C PRO A 10 12.69 -21.19 -14.90
N VAL A 11 13.22 -21.63 -13.76
CA VAL A 11 14.06 -20.80 -12.90
C VAL A 11 15.29 -20.46 -13.73
N ALA A 12 15.33 -19.25 -14.26
CA ALA A 12 16.52 -18.72 -14.91
C ALA A 12 17.66 -18.82 -13.89
N VAL A 13 18.61 -19.72 -14.14
CA VAL A 13 19.78 -19.90 -13.28
C VAL A 13 20.48 -18.55 -13.23
N ALA A 14 20.34 -17.87 -12.10
CA ALA A 14 20.92 -16.55 -11.90
C ALA A 14 22.43 -16.69 -12.06
N ARG A 15 22.97 -16.16 -13.18
CA ARG A 15 24.40 -16.15 -13.44
C ARG A 15 25.08 -15.39 -12.31
N SER A 16 25.96 -16.07 -11.56
CA SER A 16 26.74 -15.42 -10.51
C SER A 16 27.64 -14.36 -11.17
N LEU A 17 27.33 -13.09 -10.93
CA LEU A 17 28.16 -11.97 -11.37
C LEU A 17 29.49 -12.01 -10.63
N SER A 18 30.58 -11.78 -11.35
CA SER A 18 31.93 -11.67 -10.80
C SER A 18 32.03 -10.45 -9.86
N PRO A 19 33.00 -10.43 -8.92
CA PRO A 19 33.25 -9.27 -8.07
C PRO A 19 33.50 -7.96 -8.83
N GLU A 20 34.04 -8.04 -10.06
CA GLU A 20 34.22 -6.87 -10.93
C GLU A 20 32.92 -6.42 -11.59
N GLU A 21 32.04 -7.35 -12.00
CA GLU A 21 30.69 -7.02 -12.48
C GLU A 21 29.80 -6.45 -11.36
N TRP A 22 29.95 -6.93 -10.12
CA TRP A 22 29.33 -6.34 -8.94
C TRP A 22 29.85 -4.93 -8.67
N LYS A 23 31.17 -4.70 -8.77
CA LYS A 23 31.74 -3.35 -8.65
C LYS A 23 31.34 -2.45 -9.81
N ALA A 24 31.18 -2.96 -11.03
CA ALA A 24 30.72 -2.19 -12.18
C ALA A 24 29.23 -1.85 -12.08
N GLN A 25 28.38 -2.79 -11.64
CA GLN A 25 26.96 -2.51 -11.34
C GLN A 25 26.81 -1.58 -10.14
N ALA A 26 27.57 -1.79 -9.06
CA ALA A 26 27.55 -0.92 -7.89
C ALA A 26 28.15 0.48 -8.19
N SER A 27 29.14 0.57 -9.08
CA SER A 27 29.72 1.84 -9.54
C SER A 27 28.82 2.55 -10.55
N PHE A 28 27.98 1.83 -11.31
CA PHE A 28 26.92 2.45 -12.12
C PHE A 28 25.72 2.88 -11.24
N ALA A 29 25.58 2.23 -10.09
CA ALA A 29 24.74 2.65 -8.97
C ALA A 29 25.44 3.64 -8.01
N LEU A 30 26.48 4.36 -8.47
CA LEU A 30 26.87 5.62 -7.84
C LEU A 30 25.65 6.54 -7.92
N ASP A 31 24.96 6.67 -6.79
CA ASP A 31 23.69 7.36 -6.53
C ASP A 31 23.46 8.56 -7.47
N LYS A 32 22.96 8.29 -8.67
CA LYS A 32 22.32 9.34 -9.45
C LYS A 32 21.09 9.73 -8.65
N ASP A 33 21.04 11.00 -8.27
CA ASP A 33 19.89 11.54 -7.54
C ASP A 33 18.63 11.13 -8.30
N ALA A 34 17.62 10.60 -7.60
CA ALA A 34 16.35 10.23 -8.21
C ALA A 34 15.78 11.39 -9.06
N ALA A 35 16.03 12.64 -8.64
CA ALA A 35 15.67 13.85 -9.37
C ALA A 35 16.20 13.91 -10.82
N ASP A 36 17.31 13.24 -11.13
CA ASP A 36 17.94 13.24 -12.46
C ASP A 36 17.17 12.41 -13.49
N LYS A 37 16.25 11.54 -13.05
CA LYS A 37 15.34 10.78 -13.94
C LYS A 37 14.12 11.61 -14.38
N LEU A 38 13.89 12.75 -13.74
CA LEU A 38 12.70 13.57 -13.98
C LEU A 38 12.93 14.57 -15.12
N PRO A 39 11.90 14.87 -15.92
CA PRO A 39 11.91 16.02 -16.82
C PRO A 39 12.20 17.32 -16.07
N ALA A 40 12.75 18.32 -16.75
CA ALA A 40 13.21 19.57 -16.12
C ALA A 40 12.16 20.25 -15.22
N GLY A 41 10.88 20.30 -15.65
CA GLY A 41 9.79 20.87 -14.85
C GLY A 41 9.49 20.07 -13.58
N ALA A 42 9.35 18.74 -13.70
CA ALA A 42 9.14 17.84 -12.57
C ALA A 42 10.34 17.85 -11.61
N ARG A 43 11.57 17.90 -12.13
CA ARG A 43 12.81 17.99 -11.35
C ARG A 43 12.86 19.27 -10.53
N ALA A 44 12.59 20.42 -11.16
CA ALA A 44 12.58 21.71 -10.45
C ALA A 44 11.54 21.71 -9.32
N LYS A 45 10.34 21.17 -9.57
CA LYS A 45 9.29 21.04 -8.56
C LYS A 45 9.70 20.11 -7.43
N PHE A 46 10.25 18.95 -7.74
CA PHE A 46 10.70 17.98 -6.73
C PHE A 46 11.80 18.55 -5.82
N LEU A 47 12.78 19.25 -6.39
CA LEU A 47 13.82 19.93 -5.63
C LEU A 47 13.25 21.07 -4.76
N ALA A 48 12.26 21.81 -5.25
CA ALA A 48 11.57 22.82 -4.46
C ALA A 48 10.85 22.20 -3.24
N LEU A 49 10.20 21.05 -3.41
CA LEU A 49 9.55 20.35 -2.29
C LEU A 49 10.58 19.80 -1.27
N ARG A 50 11.75 19.32 -1.73
CA ARG A 50 12.86 18.95 -0.83
C ARG A 50 13.37 20.14 -0.03
N ASN A 51 13.51 21.30 -0.66
CA ASN A 51 13.89 22.54 0.02
C ASN A 51 12.84 22.97 1.04
N GLU A 52 11.55 22.88 0.69
CA GLU A 52 10.43 23.15 1.61
C GLU A 52 10.53 22.26 2.87
N LEU A 53 10.83 20.97 2.71
CA LEU A 53 11.06 20.06 3.84
C LEU A 53 12.30 20.45 4.66
N ALA A 54 13.39 20.85 4.00
CA ALA A 54 14.63 21.26 4.67
C ALA A 54 14.41 22.52 5.51
N GLU A 55 13.73 23.52 4.95
CA GLU A 55 13.33 24.75 5.64
C GLU A 55 12.41 24.44 6.83
N ALA A 56 11.41 23.59 6.62
CA ALA A 56 10.50 23.20 7.69
C ALA A 56 11.24 22.48 8.83
N ARG A 57 12.22 21.60 8.52
CA ARG A 57 13.09 20.98 9.52
C ARG A 57 13.99 21.99 10.23
N ALA A 58 14.49 23.01 9.54
CA ALA A 58 15.33 24.05 10.17
C ALA A 58 14.56 24.82 11.27
N VAL A 59 13.25 25.00 11.13
CA VAL A 59 12.38 25.60 12.17
C VAL A 59 12.33 24.78 13.47
N LEU A 60 12.65 23.48 13.42
CA LEU A 60 12.70 22.62 14.61
C LEU A 60 14.00 22.71 15.41
N THR A 61 15.06 23.32 14.87
CA THR A 61 16.36 23.38 15.53
C THR A 61 16.27 24.04 16.90
N VAL A 62 15.67 25.24 16.97
CA VAL A 62 15.56 26.00 18.24
C VAL A 62 14.69 25.27 19.29
N PRO A 63 13.46 24.80 18.99
CA PRO A 63 12.67 24.01 19.94
C PRO A 63 13.37 22.73 20.40
N ARG A 64 14.12 22.08 19.51
CA ARG A 64 14.89 20.86 19.85
C ARG A 64 16.02 21.17 20.82
N GLU A 65 16.76 22.25 20.61
CA GLU A 65 17.81 22.72 21.51
C GLU A 65 17.25 23.10 22.88
N LYS A 66 16.15 23.86 22.92
CA LYS A 66 15.44 24.18 24.18
C LYS A 66 15.01 22.94 24.95
N LEU A 67 14.45 21.96 24.25
CA LEU A 67 14.05 20.69 24.87
C LEU A 67 15.26 19.91 25.42
N ALA A 68 16.37 19.90 24.68
CA ALA A 68 17.61 19.27 25.12
C ALA A 68 18.19 19.97 26.37
N GLU A 69 18.26 21.30 26.36
CA GLU A 69 18.74 22.11 27.47
C GLU A 69 17.87 21.93 28.73
N ALA A 70 16.53 21.97 28.59
CA ALA A 70 15.61 21.75 29.70
C ALA A 70 15.76 20.35 30.30
N ARG A 71 15.95 19.32 29.46
CA ARG A 71 16.21 17.94 29.91
C ARG A 71 17.53 17.84 30.68
N GLU A 72 18.59 18.43 30.15
CA GLU A 72 19.91 18.43 30.80
C GLU A 72 19.84 19.09 32.19
N LYS A 73 19.19 20.26 32.29
CA LYS A 73 18.99 20.96 33.58
C LYS A 73 18.22 20.09 34.57
N ARG A 74 17.09 19.51 34.15
CA ARG A 74 16.27 18.62 34.98
C ARG A 74 17.06 17.41 35.45
N ASP A 75 17.83 16.78 34.55
CA ASP A 75 18.61 15.58 34.86
C ASP A 75 19.76 15.86 35.83
N LYS A 76 20.39 17.05 35.76
CA LYS A 76 21.37 17.49 36.77
C LYS A 76 20.75 17.59 38.16
N VAL A 77 19.56 18.18 38.29
CA VAL A 77 18.85 18.28 39.58
C VAL A 77 18.40 16.90 40.07
N ARG A 78 17.95 16.02 39.16
CA ARG A 78 17.63 14.62 39.50
C ARG A 78 18.81 13.90 40.14
N LEU A 79 20.01 14.02 39.57
CA LEU A 79 21.22 13.42 40.11
C LEU A 79 21.59 13.99 41.49
N ARG A 80 21.35 15.29 41.73
CA ARG A 80 21.53 15.91 43.06
C ARG A 80 20.53 15.35 44.07
N LEU A 81 19.26 15.20 43.72
CA LEU A 81 18.25 14.57 44.56
C LEU A 81 18.63 13.13 44.91
N GLU A 82 19.14 12.34 43.95
CA GLU A 82 19.65 11.00 44.19
C GLU A 82 20.88 11.00 45.13
N SER A 83 21.76 12.00 45.01
CA SER A 83 22.90 12.16 45.92
C SER A 83 22.47 12.52 47.34
N LEU A 84 21.50 13.43 47.50
CA LEU A 84 20.95 13.81 48.81
C LEU A 84 20.32 12.61 49.50
N ARG A 85 19.55 11.81 48.76
CA ARG A 85 18.97 10.54 49.26
C ARG A 85 20.04 9.57 49.76
N ARG A 86 21.14 9.41 49.00
CA ARG A 86 22.28 8.56 49.42
C ARG A 86 22.96 9.06 50.69
N ASN A 87 22.91 10.37 50.95
CA ASN A 87 23.48 10.99 52.15
C ASN A 87 22.49 11.05 53.33
N GLY A 88 21.36 10.33 53.28
CA GLY A 88 20.35 10.30 54.35
C GLY A 88 19.45 11.53 54.41
N MET A 89 19.52 12.43 53.43
CA MET A 89 18.60 13.57 53.31
C MET A 89 17.40 13.16 52.47
N HIS A 90 16.28 12.91 53.14
CA HIS A 90 15.02 12.50 52.54
C HIS A 90 14.00 13.64 52.50
N GLU A 91 12.78 13.33 52.03
CA GLU A 91 11.64 14.26 52.04
C GLU A 91 11.38 14.80 53.45
N GLY A 92 11.14 16.11 53.55
CA GLY A 92 11.05 16.84 54.83
C GLY A 92 12.38 17.45 55.30
N HIS A 93 13.52 17.09 54.68
CA HIS A 93 14.78 17.81 54.91
C HIS A 93 14.80 19.08 54.03
N PRO A 94 15.09 20.28 54.58
CA PRO A 94 15.00 21.54 53.83
C PRO A 94 15.78 21.58 52.52
N ALA A 95 17.00 20.99 52.51
CA ALA A 95 17.82 20.92 51.30
C ALA A 95 17.24 19.98 50.22
N PHE A 96 16.55 18.92 50.63
CA PHE A 96 15.91 17.98 49.71
C PHE A 96 14.66 18.63 49.09
N ASP A 97 13.82 19.25 49.93
CA ASP A 97 12.58 19.88 49.47
C ASP A 97 12.86 21.05 48.52
N ALA A 98 13.90 21.86 48.79
CA ALA A 98 14.31 22.94 47.88
C ALA A 98 14.75 22.43 46.49
N GLU A 99 15.57 21.36 46.43
CA GLU A 99 15.96 20.76 45.14
C GLU A 99 14.78 20.07 44.45
N LYS A 100 13.82 19.53 45.21
CA LYS A 100 12.58 18.94 44.66
C LYS A 100 11.73 20.01 43.99
N GLU A 101 11.55 21.19 44.60
CA GLU A 101 10.86 22.31 43.95
C GLU A 101 11.55 22.76 42.66
N VAL A 102 12.90 22.77 42.62
CA VAL A 102 13.64 23.04 41.38
C VAL A 102 13.38 21.96 40.34
N PHE A 103 13.38 20.68 40.74
CA PHE A 103 13.09 19.56 39.85
C PHE A 103 11.69 19.63 39.25
N ASP A 104 10.68 19.94 40.07
CA ASP A 104 9.28 20.02 39.63
C ASP A 104 9.09 21.17 38.62
N ARG A 105 9.70 22.33 38.88
CA ARG A 105 9.73 23.46 37.94
C ARG A 105 10.41 23.11 36.61
N LEU A 106 11.60 22.50 36.65
CA LEU A 106 12.31 22.08 35.43
C LEU A 106 11.56 20.97 34.68
N SER A 107 10.83 20.12 35.39
CA SER A 107 9.98 19.09 34.78
C SER A 107 8.79 19.73 34.03
N ALA A 108 8.19 20.79 34.59
CA ALA A 108 7.19 21.58 33.89
C ALA A 108 7.77 22.29 32.65
N GLU A 109 8.99 22.83 32.73
CA GLU A 109 9.69 23.43 31.58
C GLU A 109 9.95 22.39 30.46
N VAL A 110 10.41 21.18 30.80
CA VAL A 110 10.57 20.08 29.85
C VAL A 110 9.24 19.74 29.17
N LYS A 111 8.14 19.71 29.92
CA LYS A 111 6.81 19.46 29.37
C LYS A 111 6.43 20.53 28.34
N LEU A 112 6.54 21.81 28.70
CA LEU A 112 6.23 22.93 27.79
C LEU A 112 7.09 22.89 26.51
N ALA A 113 8.40 22.67 26.65
CA ALA A 113 9.30 22.56 25.50
C ALA A 113 8.99 21.33 24.63
N SER A 114 8.61 20.21 25.26
CA SER A 114 8.21 18.99 24.56
C SER A 114 6.90 19.18 23.79
N ASP A 115 5.92 19.84 24.37
CA ASP A 115 4.63 20.15 23.73
C ASP A 115 4.81 21.10 22.53
N GLU A 116 5.69 22.11 22.66
CA GLU A 116 6.06 23.00 21.56
C GLU A 116 6.73 22.25 20.41
N TYR A 117 7.74 21.42 20.72
CA TYR A 117 8.42 20.60 19.73
C TYR A 117 7.44 19.63 19.04
N SER A 118 6.59 18.96 19.81
CA SER A 118 5.59 18.01 19.29
C SER A 118 4.61 18.69 18.33
N ARG A 119 4.11 19.87 18.70
CA ARG A 119 3.21 20.66 17.83
C ARG A 119 3.87 21.04 16.51
N ARG A 120 5.12 21.54 16.53
CA ARG A 120 5.83 21.96 15.32
C ARG A 120 6.23 20.77 14.44
N SER A 121 6.70 19.68 15.05
CA SER A 121 7.08 18.46 14.33
C SER A 121 5.88 17.74 13.70
N ALA A 122 4.71 17.78 14.34
CA ALA A 122 3.47 17.25 13.76
C ALA A 122 3.09 17.94 12.43
N ALA A 123 3.40 19.23 12.27
CA ALA A 123 3.17 19.94 11.00
C ALA A 123 4.12 19.52 9.87
N ILE A 124 5.29 18.96 10.21
CA ILE A 124 6.33 18.54 9.25
C ILE A 124 6.14 17.10 8.80
N GLY A 125 5.56 16.25 9.65
CA GLY A 125 5.30 14.84 9.36
C GLY A 125 4.69 14.60 7.98
N PRO A 126 3.56 15.26 7.63
CA PRO A 126 2.92 15.10 6.32
C PRO A 126 3.82 15.46 5.14
N ILE A 127 4.62 16.53 5.24
CA ILE A 127 5.57 16.94 4.19
C ILE A 127 6.68 15.89 4.05
N GLY A 128 7.22 15.43 5.17
CA GLY A 128 8.27 14.41 5.19
C GLY A 128 7.82 13.08 4.56
N GLU A 129 6.60 12.64 4.85
CA GLU A 129 6.04 11.41 4.27
C GLU A 129 5.80 11.58 2.76
N GLN A 130 5.28 12.74 2.35
CA GLN A 130 5.10 13.05 0.93
C GLN A 130 6.44 13.00 0.17
N ILE A 131 7.51 13.61 0.69
CA ILE A 131 8.83 13.55 0.05
C ILE A 131 9.35 12.12 -0.02
N ARG A 132 9.22 11.34 1.05
CA ARG A 132 9.66 9.93 1.04
C ARG A 132 8.94 9.12 -0.04
N ARG A 133 7.64 9.32 -0.20
CA ARG A 133 6.85 8.65 -1.23
C ARG A 133 7.25 9.10 -2.64
N LEU A 134 7.50 10.39 -2.84
CA LEU A 134 8.02 10.92 -4.11
C LEU A 134 9.41 10.36 -4.43
N GLU A 135 10.28 10.21 -3.43
CA GLU A 135 11.61 9.59 -3.58
C GLU A 135 11.51 8.13 -3.99
N ALA A 136 10.71 7.34 -3.28
CA ALA A 136 10.49 5.93 -3.60
C ALA A 136 9.88 5.75 -5.00
N TYR A 137 8.90 6.58 -5.36
CA TYR A 137 8.30 6.57 -6.68
C TYR A 137 9.30 6.95 -7.77
N THR A 138 10.05 8.04 -7.59
CA THR A 138 11.04 8.51 -8.58
C THR A 138 12.18 7.49 -8.73
N ALA A 139 12.58 6.81 -7.66
CA ALA A 139 13.56 5.74 -7.72
C ALA A 139 13.11 4.56 -8.60
N SER A 140 11.81 4.24 -8.63
CA SER A 140 11.25 3.16 -9.45
C SER A 140 10.94 3.55 -10.90
N LEU A 141 11.00 4.84 -11.25
CA LEU A 141 10.74 5.31 -12.61
C LEU A 141 11.78 4.79 -13.63
N PRO A 142 11.35 4.52 -14.88
CA PRO A 142 12.26 4.32 -16.00
C PRO A 142 13.05 5.61 -16.31
N LEU A 143 14.15 5.49 -17.06
CA LEU A 143 15.07 6.61 -17.38
C LEU A 143 14.42 7.79 -18.12
N SER A 144 13.25 7.59 -18.74
CA SER A 144 12.56 8.63 -19.50
C SER A 144 11.05 8.58 -19.26
N VAL A 145 10.53 9.59 -18.60
CA VAL A 145 9.08 9.82 -18.41
C VAL A 145 8.74 11.18 -19.01
N GLY A 146 7.58 11.31 -19.64
CA GLY A 146 7.13 12.59 -20.21
C GLY A 146 6.52 13.52 -19.16
N MET A 147 6.36 14.79 -19.51
CA MET A 147 5.50 15.71 -18.76
C MET A 147 4.06 15.57 -19.23
N ALA A 148 3.11 15.68 -18.30
CA ALA A 148 1.71 15.91 -18.62
C ALA A 148 1.51 17.35 -19.10
N PRO A 149 0.49 17.62 -19.93
CA PRO A 149 0.09 18.98 -20.26
C PRO A 149 -0.31 19.75 -18.98
N ALA A 150 -0.01 21.05 -18.94
CA ALA A 150 -0.42 21.89 -17.83
C ALA A 150 -1.95 21.97 -17.74
N VAL A 151 -2.50 21.66 -16.57
CA VAL A 151 -3.95 21.73 -16.32
C VAL A 151 -4.33 23.16 -15.99
N ALA A 152 -4.98 23.84 -16.94
CA ALA A 152 -5.47 25.20 -16.75
C ALA A 152 -6.82 25.20 -16.01
N VAL A 153 -6.80 25.47 -14.70
CA VAL A 153 -8.03 25.51 -13.91
C VAL A 153 -8.64 26.92 -13.94
N LYS A 154 -9.86 27.03 -14.49
CA LYS A 154 -10.64 28.27 -14.45
C LYS A 154 -11.55 28.25 -13.23
N LEU A 155 -11.33 29.19 -12.31
CA LEU A 155 -12.22 29.37 -11.16
C LEU A 155 -13.57 29.92 -11.65
N PRO A 156 -14.71 29.33 -11.21
CA PRO A 156 -16.03 29.93 -11.44
C PRO A 156 -16.08 31.36 -10.90
N LYS A 157 -16.85 32.24 -11.54
CA LYS A 157 -16.98 33.64 -11.13
C LYS A 157 -17.47 33.72 -9.68
N GLY A 158 -16.64 34.25 -8.78
CA GLY A 158 -16.94 34.41 -7.36
C GLY A 158 -16.64 33.21 -6.47
N ALA A 159 -16.16 32.09 -7.00
CA ALA A 159 -15.72 30.96 -6.19
C ALA A 159 -14.34 31.21 -5.57
N SER A 160 -14.14 30.80 -4.31
CA SER A 160 -12.83 30.83 -3.67
C SER A 160 -11.99 29.63 -4.13
N ILE A 161 -10.66 29.80 -4.15
CA ILE A 161 -9.73 28.72 -4.50
C ILE A 161 -9.83 27.54 -3.53
N VAL A 162 -10.12 27.82 -2.26
CA VAL A 162 -10.34 26.80 -1.22
C VAL A 162 -11.58 25.96 -1.54
N ALA A 163 -12.69 26.59 -1.94
CA ALA A 163 -13.90 25.87 -2.32
C ALA A 163 -13.67 24.98 -3.55
N ALA A 164 -12.89 25.45 -4.52
CA ALA A 164 -12.52 24.64 -5.69
C ALA A 164 -11.66 23.41 -5.31
N ILE A 165 -10.75 23.54 -4.34
CA ILE A 165 -9.95 22.41 -3.83
C ILE A 165 -10.83 21.40 -3.09
N VAL A 166 -11.80 21.86 -2.29
CA VAL A 166 -12.77 20.98 -1.62
C VAL A 166 -13.55 20.17 -2.66
N GLN A 167 -14.05 20.83 -3.72
CA GLN A 167 -14.75 20.13 -4.82
C GLN A 167 -13.85 19.13 -5.55
N ALA A 168 -12.57 19.45 -5.77
CA ALA A 168 -11.63 18.50 -6.37
C ALA A 168 -11.45 17.25 -5.48
N ARG A 169 -11.35 17.44 -4.16
CA ARG A 169 -11.23 16.35 -3.18
C ARG A 169 -12.48 15.48 -3.10
N GLU A 170 -13.67 16.07 -3.20
CA GLU A 170 -14.93 15.32 -3.28
C GLU A 170 -14.95 14.42 -4.52
N LYS A 171 -14.54 14.93 -5.69
CA LYS A 171 -14.42 14.12 -6.92
C LYS A 171 -13.38 13.01 -6.80
N ILE A 172 -12.26 13.27 -6.14
CA ILE A 172 -11.25 12.25 -5.86
C ILE A 172 -11.87 11.11 -5.03
N GLN A 173 -12.63 11.44 -3.98
CA GLN A 173 -13.30 10.43 -3.18
C GLN A 173 -14.36 9.67 -4.00
N GLU A 174 -15.17 10.37 -4.80
CA GLU A 174 -16.14 9.77 -5.72
C GLU A 174 -15.49 8.74 -6.66
N HIS A 175 -14.34 9.06 -7.26
CA HIS A 175 -13.64 8.13 -8.15
C HIS A 175 -13.00 6.95 -7.41
N ARG A 176 -12.57 7.12 -6.15
CA ARG A 176 -12.12 6.01 -5.31
C ARG A 176 -13.26 5.08 -4.94
N ASP A 177 -14.40 5.64 -4.57
CA ASP A 177 -15.62 4.87 -4.29
C ASP A 177 -16.06 4.12 -5.55
N ALA A 178 -15.94 4.72 -6.73
CA ALA A 178 -16.23 4.05 -8.00
C ALA A 178 -15.26 2.89 -8.32
N ILE A 179 -13.96 3.04 -8.01
CA ILE A 179 -12.98 1.94 -8.13
C ILE A 179 -13.38 0.79 -7.20
N GLN A 180 -13.65 1.11 -5.93
CA GLN A 180 -14.00 0.09 -4.94
C GLN A 180 -15.33 -0.59 -5.29
N ALA A 181 -16.36 0.17 -5.70
CA ALA A 181 -17.63 -0.37 -6.17
C ALA A 181 -17.46 -1.30 -7.38
N ALA A 182 -16.56 -0.97 -8.31
CA ALA A 182 -16.25 -1.85 -9.43
C ALA A 182 -15.51 -3.12 -8.99
N ILE A 183 -14.61 -3.05 -7.99
CA ILE A 183 -13.92 -4.21 -7.43
C ILE A 183 -14.89 -5.12 -6.68
N ASP A 184 -15.79 -4.56 -5.89
CA ASP A 184 -16.72 -5.28 -5.03
C ASP A 184 -17.96 -5.81 -5.77
N ALA A 185 -18.24 -5.32 -6.97
CA ALA A 185 -19.37 -5.79 -7.76
C ALA A 185 -19.35 -7.32 -7.93
N PRO A 186 -20.48 -8.03 -7.83
CA PRO A 186 -20.49 -9.48 -8.02
C PRO A 186 -20.04 -9.89 -9.43
N CYS A 187 -19.61 -11.15 -9.59
CA CYS A 187 -19.41 -11.73 -10.92
C CYS A 187 -20.77 -12.11 -11.51
N THR A 188 -20.90 -12.06 -12.84
CA THR A 188 -22.13 -12.51 -13.50
C THR A 188 -22.37 -14.00 -13.24
N SER A 189 -23.64 -14.39 -13.09
CA SER A 189 -24.03 -15.79 -12.94
C SER A 189 -23.54 -16.61 -14.14
N ALA A 190 -23.55 -16.06 -15.35
CA ALA A 190 -23.01 -16.71 -16.54
C ALA A 190 -21.53 -17.09 -16.40
N ASP A 191 -20.69 -16.17 -15.92
CA ASP A 191 -19.26 -16.42 -15.70
C ASP A 191 -19.02 -17.43 -14.57
N VAL A 192 -19.84 -17.37 -13.51
CA VAL A 192 -19.79 -18.34 -12.41
C VAL A 192 -20.20 -19.74 -12.90
N LYS A 193 -21.31 -19.86 -13.64
CA LYS A 193 -21.77 -21.14 -14.25
C LYS A 193 -20.71 -21.73 -15.18
N LYS A 194 -20.07 -20.90 -16.00
CA LYS A 194 -18.99 -21.34 -16.89
C LYS A 194 -17.83 -21.95 -16.10
N ARG A 195 -17.33 -21.25 -15.07
CA ARG A 195 -16.23 -21.75 -14.22
C ARG A 195 -16.61 -22.99 -13.42
N MET A 196 -17.82 -22.99 -12.86
CA MET A 196 -18.38 -24.11 -12.12
C MET A 196 -18.48 -25.37 -12.98
N ARG A 197 -19.03 -25.27 -14.20
CA ARG A 197 -19.14 -26.40 -15.13
C ARG A 197 -17.76 -26.92 -15.55
N ALA A 198 -16.82 -26.03 -15.83
CA ALA A 198 -15.44 -26.41 -16.13
C ALA A 198 -14.78 -27.17 -14.97
N GLN A 199 -15.02 -26.73 -13.72
CA GLN A 199 -14.52 -27.43 -12.53
C GLN A 199 -15.17 -28.80 -12.34
N ILE A 200 -16.47 -28.93 -12.58
CA ILE A 200 -17.16 -30.23 -12.48
C ILE A 200 -16.69 -31.18 -13.58
N GLU A 201 -16.44 -30.67 -14.79
CA GLU A 201 -15.83 -31.45 -15.88
C GLU A 201 -14.46 -31.99 -15.47
N GLU A 202 -13.60 -31.13 -14.93
CA GLU A 202 -12.25 -31.51 -14.48
C GLU A 202 -12.31 -32.59 -13.39
N LEU A 203 -13.22 -32.44 -12.42
CA LEU A 203 -13.45 -33.43 -11.37
C LEU A 203 -14.02 -34.76 -11.90
N ALA A 204 -14.94 -34.69 -12.86
CA ALA A 204 -15.53 -35.88 -13.47
C ALA A 204 -14.49 -36.66 -14.29
N GLU A 205 -13.60 -35.97 -15.00
CA GLU A 205 -12.52 -36.62 -15.75
C GLU A 205 -11.45 -37.18 -14.81
N SER A 206 -11.06 -36.45 -13.76
CA SER A 206 -10.12 -36.96 -12.76
C SER A 206 -10.67 -38.16 -11.97
N GLY A 207 -11.98 -38.19 -11.76
CA GLY A 207 -12.71 -39.23 -11.03
C GLY A 207 -13.09 -40.47 -11.83
N ARG A 208 -12.82 -40.50 -13.13
CA ARG A 208 -13.20 -41.59 -14.03
C ARG A 208 -12.41 -42.88 -13.74
N PRO A 209 -13.08 -44.01 -13.39
CA PRO A 209 -12.40 -45.29 -13.23
C PRO A 209 -11.78 -45.78 -14.55
N SER A 210 -10.56 -46.31 -14.47
CA SER A 210 -9.88 -46.92 -15.61
C SER A 210 -10.25 -48.40 -15.71
N VAL A 211 -10.88 -48.76 -16.82
CA VAL A 211 -11.26 -50.14 -17.15
C VAL A 211 -10.30 -50.80 -18.15
N GLN A 212 -9.33 -50.05 -18.69
CA GLN A 212 -8.45 -50.54 -19.76
C GLN A 212 -7.69 -51.80 -19.34
N GLY A 213 -7.09 -51.80 -18.14
CA GLY A 213 -6.38 -52.97 -17.63
C GLY A 213 -7.29 -54.19 -17.39
N ALA A 214 -8.56 -53.95 -17.04
CA ALA A 214 -9.53 -55.04 -16.88
C ALA A 214 -9.89 -55.68 -18.21
N VAL A 215 -10.01 -54.88 -19.28
CA VAL A 215 -10.30 -55.36 -20.64
C VAL A 215 -9.08 -56.05 -21.26
N ASP A 216 -7.90 -55.44 -21.19
CA ASP A 216 -6.71 -55.91 -21.90
C ASP A 216 -6.04 -57.10 -21.20
N PHE A 217 -6.06 -57.12 -19.86
CA PHE A 217 -5.25 -58.04 -19.05
C PHE A 217 -6.06 -58.80 -17.99
N GLY A 218 -7.37 -58.58 -17.88
CA GLY A 218 -8.19 -59.19 -16.82
C GLY A 218 -7.88 -58.66 -15.42
N GLU A 219 -7.25 -57.47 -15.31
CA GLU A 219 -7.01 -56.82 -14.02
C GLU A 219 -8.30 -56.33 -13.34
N ARG A 220 -8.20 -55.89 -12.08
CA ARG A 220 -9.30 -55.18 -11.42
C ARG A 220 -9.43 -53.76 -11.97
N ILE A 221 -10.66 -53.24 -11.98
CA ILE A 221 -10.95 -51.83 -12.30
C ILE A 221 -10.16 -50.94 -11.33
N LYS A 222 -9.42 -49.97 -11.87
CA LYS A 222 -8.63 -49.02 -11.08
C LYS A 222 -9.44 -47.74 -10.88
N PHE A 223 -9.73 -47.42 -9.63
CA PHE A 223 -10.35 -46.16 -9.26
C PHE A 223 -9.26 -45.09 -9.06
N PRO A 224 -9.51 -43.83 -9.42
CA PRO A 224 -8.58 -42.75 -9.14
C PRO A 224 -8.37 -42.58 -7.64
N THR A 225 -7.13 -42.31 -7.26
CA THR A 225 -6.73 -42.07 -5.88
C THR A 225 -5.97 -40.75 -5.79
N THR A 226 -6.15 -40.04 -4.68
CA THR A 226 -5.45 -38.81 -4.36
C THR A 226 -4.56 -39.06 -3.15
N PRO A 227 -3.30 -38.59 -3.15
CA PRO A 227 -2.43 -38.71 -1.99
C PRO A 227 -2.99 -37.85 -0.85
N ALA A 228 -3.14 -38.46 0.33
CA ALA A 228 -3.56 -37.78 1.55
C ALA A 228 -2.47 -37.93 2.62
N GLU A 229 -2.20 -36.84 3.35
CA GLU A 229 -1.45 -36.93 4.61
C GLU A 229 -2.34 -37.61 5.64
N VAL A 230 -1.85 -38.70 6.23
CA VAL A 230 -2.53 -39.43 7.28
C VAL A 230 -1.68 -39.37 8.54
N PHE A 231 -2.32 -39.08 9.68
CA PHE A 231 -1.67 -39.09 10.97
C PHE A 231 -2.02 -40.38 11.71
N VAL A 232 -1.01 -41.19 12.03
CA VAL A 232 -1.15 -42.40 12.83
C VAL A 232 -0.12 -42.32 13.95
N GLU A 233 -0.57 -42.39 15.21
CA GLU A 233 0.29 -42.35 16.41
C GLU A 233 1.30 -41.20 16.43
N SER A 234 0.86 -39.98 16.08
CA SER A 234 1.71 -38.77 16.02
C SER A 234 2.79 -38.78 14.93
N LYS A 235 2.79 -39.76 14.02
CA LYS A 235 3.65 -39.77 12.83
C LYS A 235 2.85 -39.33 11.60
N ARG A 236 3.45 -38.48 10.76
CA ARG A 236 2.93 -38.14 9.43
C ARG A 236 3.30 -39.24 8.44
N GLY A 237 2.29 -39.81 7.80
CA GLY A 237 2.43 -40.72 6.66
C GLY A 237 1.68 -40.19 5.45
N HIS A 238 1.91 -40.80 4.29
CA HIS A 238 1.14 -40.56 3.08
C HIS A 238 0.41 -41.85 2.72
N ALA A 239 -0.87 -41.74 2.37
CA ALA A 239 -1.65 -42.84 1.84
C ALA A 239 -2.47 -42.38 0.64
N ASP A 240 -2.64 -43.27 -0.33
CA ASP A 240 -3.54 -43.04 -1.45
C ASP A 240 -4.97 -43.34 -0.99
N VAL A 241 -5.84 -42.34 -1.10
CA VAL A 241 -7.26 -42.45 -0.75
C VAL A 241 -8.07 -42.34 -2.04
N SER A 242 -9.12 -43.15 -2.17
CA SER A 242 -10.02 -43.08 -3.33
C SER A 242 -10.61 -41.68 -3.47
N ASP A 243 -10.56 -41.12 -4.69
CA ASP A 243 -11.16 -39.82 -4.99
C ASP A 243 -12.69 -39.92 -5.08
N ALA A 244 -13.33 -39.93 -3.91
CA ALA A 244 -14.78 -40.04 -3.81
C ALA A 244 -15.51 -38.84 -4.44
N ILE A 245 -14.92 -37.64 -4.38
CA ILE A 245 -15.53 -36.43 -4.95
C ILE A 245 -15.50 -36.50 -6.47
N GLY A 246 -14.34 -36.83 -7.06
CA GLY A 246 -14.22 -37.05 -8.50
C GLY A 246 -15.17 -38.16 -8.96
N LEU A 247 -15.24 -39.28 -8.25
CA LEU A 247 -16.13 -40.38 -8.60
C LEU A 247 -17.61 -39.97 -8.60
N VAL A 248 -18.05 -39.18 -7.62
CA VAL A 248 -19.41 -38.64 -7.56
C VAL A 248 -19.65 -37.65 -8.71
N ALA A 249 -18.67 -36.79 -9.01
CA ALA A 249 -18.73 -35.88 -10.15
C ALA A 249 -18.84 -36.63 -11.48
N TRP A 250 -18.13 -37.74 -11.64
CA TRP A 250 -18.21 -38.61 -12.81
C TRP A 250 -19.59 -39.28 -12.94
N LEU A 251 -20.12 -39.85 -11.85
CA LEU A 251 -21.41 -40.55 -11.85
C LEU A 251 -22.62 -39.61 -12.02
N PHE A 252 -22.58 -38.43 -11.40
CA PHE A 252 -23.74 -37.53 -11.27
C PHE A 252 -23.49 -36.13 -11.84
N LYS A 253 -22.64 -36.04 -12.88
CA LYS A 253 -22.19 -34.79 -13.49
C LYS A 253 -23.33 -33.83 -13.79
N ASP A 254 -24.33 -34.29 -14.54
CA ASP A 254 -25.43 -33.45 -15.01
C ASP A 254 -26.36 -33.04 -13.85
N GLN A 255 -26.59 -33.95 -12.88
CA GLN A 255 -27.40 -33.66 -11.69
C GLN A 255 -26.71 -32.64 -10.79
N LEU A 256 -25.40 -32.72 -10.63
CA LEU A 256 -24.60 -31.74 -9.88
C LEU A 256 -24.64 -30.37 -10.55
N ILE A 257 -24.46 -30.31 -11.88
CA ILE A 257 -24.56 -29.05 -12.63
C ILE A 257 -25.95 -28.44 -12.47
N ALA A 258 -27.01 -29.24 -12.63
CA ALA A 258 -28.39 -28.76 -12.51
C ALA A 258 -28.71 -28.25 -11.09
N ALA A 259 -28.27 -28.97 -10.06
CA ALA A 259 -28.48 -28.58 -8.66
C ALA A 259 -27.77 -27.25 -8.34
N LEU A 260 -26.52 -27.08 -8.78
CA LEU A 260 -25.77 -25.86 -8.55
C LEU A 260 -26.25 -24.69 -9.41
N ASP A 261 -26.70 -24.94 -10.65
CA ASP A 261 -27.34 -23.93 -11.49
C ASP A 261 -28.61 -23.36 -10.83
N GLY A 262 -29.41 -24.23 -10.19
CA GLY A 262 -30.57 -23.83 -9.39
C GLY A 262 -30.18 -23.00 -8.18
N ALA A 263 -29.23 -23.49 -7.37
CA ALA A 263 -28.75 -22.76 -6.20
C ALA A 263 -28.16 -21.38 -6.56
N LEU A 264 -27.47 -21.28 -7.70
CA LEU A 264 -26.93 -20.00 -8.17
C LEU A 264 -28.03 -19.05 -8.65
N ALA A 265 -29.10 -19.55 -9.28
CA ALA A 265 -30.22 -18.72 -9.69
C ALA A 265 -30.94 -18.06 -8.49
N ASP A 266 -30.93 -18.72 -7.33
CA ASP A 266 -31.56 -18.19 -6.10
C ASP A 266 -30.76 -17.06 -5.43
N VAL A 267 -29.44 -17.01 -5.64
CA VAL A 267 -28.53 -16.06 -4.96
C VAL A 267 -27.87 -15.04 -5.87
N ALA A 268 -27.94 -15.23 -7.19
CA ALA A 268 -27.29 -14.33 -8.14
C ALA A 268 -28.02 -12.99 -8.25
N ASP A 269 -27.27 -11.90 -8.12
CA ASP A 269 -27.71 -10.54 -8.44
C ASP A 269 -27.04 -10.06 -9.73
N ASP A 270 -27.55 -10.55 -10.86
CA ASP A 270 -27.01 -10.19 -12.19
C ASP A 270 -27.25 -8.72 -12.56
N ALA A 271 -28.13 -8.01 -11.84
CA ALA A 271 -28.38 -6.59 -12.09
C ALA A 271 -27.22 -5.69 -11.61
N SER A 272 -26.53 -6.07 -10.54
CA SER A 272 -25.35 -5.37 -10.02
C SER A 272 -24.01 -6.00 -10.45
N ALA A 273 -24.06 -7.18 -11.06
CA ALA A 273 -22.87 -7.93 -11.46
C ALA A 273 -22.11 -7.29 -12.64
N LEU A 274 -20.80 -7.51 -12.65
CA LEU A 274 -19.91 -7.11 -13.74
C LEU A 274 -19.13 -8.31 -14.26
N THR A 275 -19.02 -8.39 -15.58
CA THR A 275 -18.06 -9.29 -16.23
C THR A 275 -16.62 -8.87 -15.88
N ALA A 276 -15.66 -9.76 -16.08
CA ALA A 276 -14.25 -9.45 -15.84
C ALA A 276 -13.75 -8.28 -16.71
N ASP A 277 -14.23 -8.18 -17.96
CA ASP A 277 -13.85 -7.10 -18.87
C ASP A 277 -14.47 -5.76 -18.48
N GLU A 278 -15.76 -5.74 -18.14
CA GLU A 278 -16.42 -4.53 -17.66
C GLU A 278 -15.81 -4.03 -16.37
N ARG A 279 -15.48 -4.93 -15.44
CA ARG A 279 -14.79 -4.59 -14.20
C ARG A 279 -13.44 -3.93 -14.47
N ARG A 280 -12.60 -4.57 -15.31
CA ARG A 280 -11.30 -4.00 -15.69
C ARG A 280 -11.45 -2.63 -16.34
N ARG A 281 -12.41 -2.48 -17.25
CA ARG A 281 -12.70 -1.21 -17.93
C ARG A 281 -13.15 -0.13 -16.96
N ARG A 282 -14.13 -0.42 -16.08
CA ARG A 282 -14.64 0.55 -15.09
C ARG A 282 -13.55 1.00 -14.12
N VAL A 283 -12.73 0.06 -13.64
CA VAL A 283 -11.57 0.38 -12.79
C VAL A 283 -10.57 1.27 -13.53
N ALA A 284 -10.23 0.95 -14.78
CA ALA A 284 -9.29 1.75 -15.57
C ALA A 284 -9.83 3.17 -15.87
N ASP A 285 -11.11 3.27 -16.24
CA ASP A 285 -11.78 4.55 -16.50
C ASP A 285 -11.82 5.42 -15.22
N ALA A 286 -12.20 4.82 -14.07
CA ALA A 286 -12.23 5.52 -12.79
C ALA A 286 -10.83 5.93 -12.31
N LYS A 287 -9.80 5.09 -12.49
CA LYS A 287 -8.39 5.44 -12.21
C LYS A 287 -7.91 6.62 -13.05
N LYS A 288 -8.27 6.67 -14.34
CA LYS A 288 -7.94 7.80 -15.21
C LYS A 288 -8.60 9.10 -14.73
N GLN A 289 -9.88 9.03 -14.35
CA GLN A 289 -10.62 10.17 -13.81
C GLN A 289 -10.06 10.63 -12.45
N LEU A 290 -9.68 9.68 -11.59
CA LEU A 290 -8.99 9.95 -10.33
C LEU A 290 -7.70 10.75 -10.56
N LEU A 291 -6.81 10.29 -11.45
CA LEU A 291 -5.56 10.99 -11.76
C LEU A 291 -5.81 12.41 -12.29
N GLU A 292 -6.84 12.59 -13.13
CA GLU A 292 -7.20 13.92 -13.64
C GLU A 292 -7.72 14.84 -12.53
N ALA A 293 -8.57 14.34 -11.63
CA ALA A 293 -9.06 15.09 -10.48
C ALA A 293 -7.90 15.50 -9.54
N GLU A 294 -6.91 14.64 -9.35
CA GLU A 294 -5.71 14.94 -8.57
C GLU A 294 -4.80 15.98 -9.25
N ARG A 295 -4.69 15.97 -10.58
CA ARG A 295 -3.99 17.03 -11.31
C ARG A 295 -4.69 18.39 -11.18
N ILE A 296 -6.02 18.40 -11.18
CA ILE A 296 -6.82 19.62 -10.93
C ILE A 296 -6.58 20.11 -9.50
N GLU A 297 -6.60 19.23 -8.50
CA GLU A 297 -6.28 19.58 -7.10
C GLU A 297 -4.88 20.21 -7.02
N GLU A 298 -3.86 19.59 -7.61
CA GLU A 298 -2.49 20.09 -7.57
C GLU A 298 -2.34 21.45 -8.26
N ALA A 299 -2.99 21.65 -9.42
CA ALA A 299 -2.98 22.92 -10.11
C ALA A 299 -3.60 24.05 -9.26
N LEU A 300 -4.70 23.75 -8.55
CA LEU A 300 -5.32 24.68 -7.60
C LEU A 300 -4.42 24.97 -6.39
N ILE A 301 -3.72 23.97 -5.85
CA ILE A 301 -2.76 24.15 -4.74
C ILE A 301 -1.61 25.06 -5.16
N GLU A 302 -1.05 24.87 -6.36
CA GLU A 302 0.00 25.74 -6.90
C GLU A 302 -0.51 27.18 -7.12
N GLN A 303 -1.72 27.34 -7.65
CA GLN A 303 -2.33 28.67 -7.79
C GLN A 303 -2.60 29.35 -6.43
N ALA A 304 -3.00 28.59 -5.41
CA ALA A 304 -3.17 29.10 -4.04
C ALA A 304 -1.84 29.58 -3.47
N ARG A 305 -0.77 28.79 -3.64
CA ARG A 305 0.58 29.16 -3.23
C ARG A 305 1.06 30.44 -3.90
N GLN A 306 0.84 30.59 -5.21
CA GLN A 306 1.18 31.82 -5.94
C GLN A 306 0.41 33.05 -5.43
N SER A 307 -0.78 32.84 -4.85
CA SER A 307 -1.60 33.88 -4.24
C SER A 307 -1.25 34.14 -2.76
N GLY A 308 -0.19 33.52 -2.23
CA GLY A 308 0.24 33.65 -0.83
C GLY A 308 -0.56 32.79 0.15
N LEU A 309 -1.40 31.87 -0.33
CA LEU A 309 -2.18 30.97 0.50
C LEU A 309 -1.53 29.58 0.53
N THR A 310 -1.00 29.19 1.68
CA THR A 310 -0.40 27.86 1.87
C THR A 310 -1.49 26.83 2.16
N ILE A 311 -1.69 25.88 1.24
CA ILE A 311 -2.59 24.74 1.41
C ILE A 311 -1.75 23.47 1.37
N GLY A 312 -1.90 22.63 2.40
CA GLY A 312 -1.23 21.34 2.46
C GLY A 312 -1.78 20.37 1.41
N ARG A 313 -0.88 19.68 0.71
CA ARG A 313 -1.22 18.53 -0.14
C ARG A 313 -1.69 17.36 0.71
N ARG A 314 -2.51 16.48 0.13
CA ARG A 314 -2.85 15.21 0.76
C ARG A 314 -1.63 14.28 0.72
N HIS A 315 -1.45 13.48 1.78
CA HIS A 315 -0.33 12.53 1.89
C HIS A 315 -0.46 11.37 0.89
N ASP A 316 -1.69 11.05 0.49
CA ASP A 316 -2.06 9.98 -0.40
C ASP A 316 -2.20 10.40 -1.88
N ALA A 317 -1.96 11.68 -2.22
CA ALA A 317 -2.01 12.17 -3.61
C ALA A 317 -1.02 11.44 -4.54
N ASP A 318 -1.42 11.11 -5.77
CA ASP A 318 -0.56 10.42 -6.72
C ASP A 318 0.69 11.26 -7.08
N PRO A 319 1.92 10.72 -6.94
CA PRO A 319 3.17 11.34 -7.38
C PRO A 319 3.14 11.88 -8.81
N ARG A 320 2.42 11.22 -9.73
CA ARG A 320 2.25 11.67 -11.13
C ARG A 320 1.50 12.98 -11.20
N ALA A 321 0.48 13.18 -10.37
CA ALA A 321 -0.26 14.43 -10.29
C ALA A 321 0.62 15.54 -9.69
N ILE A 322 1.32 15.25 -8.58
CA ILE A 322 2.20 16.21 -7.91
C ILE A 322 3.32 16.67 -8.85
N LEU A 323 4.01 15.73 -9.51
CA LEU A 323 5.16 16.01 -10.37
C LEU A 323 4.77 16.36 -11.82
N GLN A 324 3.47 16.38 -12.15
CA GLN A 324 2.94 16.63 -13.49
C GLN A 324 3.55 15.69 -14.56
N LEU A 325 3.65 14.40 -14.24
CA LEU A 325 4.17 13.38 -15.16
C LEU A 325 3.08 12.87 -16.10
N SER A 326 3.46 12.45 -17.30
CA SER A 326 2.56 11.91 -18.33
C SER A 326 1.87 10.61 -17.88
N ASP A 327 0.78 10.26 -18.55
CA ASP A 327 0.03 9.00 -18.29
C ASP A 327 0.86 7.73 -18.59
N SER A 328 1.96 7.87 -19.35
CA SER A 328 2.92 6.79 -19.59
C SER A 328 3.80 6.47 -18.38
N ALA A 329 3.78 7.30 -17.33
CA ALA A 329 4.45 7.01 -16.08
C ALA A 329 3.76 5.83 -15.38
N PRO A 330 4.52 4.88 -14.80
CA PRO A 330 3.94 3.72 -14.13
C PRO A 330 2.99 4.15 -13.01
N GLU A 331 1.87 3.45 -12.85
CA GLU A 331 0.99 3.64 -11.70
C GLU A 331 1.75 3.37 -10.40
N VAL A 332 1.39 4.10 -9.34
CA VAL A 332 1.88 3.81 -7.99
C VAL A 332 1.41 2.41 -7.61
N ARG A 333 2.33 1.58 -7.13
CA ARG A 333 1.96 0.30 -6.54
C ARG A 333 1.54 0.54 -5.10
N ASP A 334 0.35 0.05 -4.76
CA ASP A 334 -0.10 -0.04 -3.38
C ASP A 334 0.61 -1.24 -2.75
N ASP A 335 1.89 -1.04 -2.41
CA ASP A 335 2.72 -2.01 -1.67
C ASP A 335 2.51 -1.88 -0.15
#